data_AF-A0A9E4ICE9-F1
#
_entry.id   AF-A0A9E4ICE9-F1
#
_cell.length_a   1.000
_cell.length_b   1.000
_cell.length_c   1.000
_cell.angle_alpha   90.00
_cell.angle_beta   90.00
_cell.angle_gamma   90.00
#
_symmetry.space_group_name_H-M   'P 1'
#
loop_
_entity.id
_entity.type
_entity.pdbx_description
1 polymer ?
#
loop_
_entity_poly.entity_id
_entity_poly.type
_entity_poly.pdbx_seq_one_letter_code
_entity_poly.pdbx_strand_id
1 'polypeptide(L)'
;MGETVGHSGGAAPAEGESESPGRRRPLDFIRNQVGADGEAGTFGGRVQTRFPPEPNGYLHIGHAKSVCLNFGVAAEHGGVCRLRFDDTNPAGEDAAYARGIAEDIAWLGFDPGVPLHTSEYFEQLYAWAEHLVTQGHAYVDDQDAETISATRGDFTTLGVASPWRDRSPTENLALLRDMRAGRFGDGEKVLRARI
;
A
#
# COMPACT_ATOMS: atom_id res chain seq x y z
N MET A 1 -68.25 39.18 -20.24
CA MET A 1 -67.80 39.17 -18.84
C MET A 1 -66.99 37.90 -18.64
N GLY A 2 -65.70 38.05 -18.32
CA GLY A 2 -64.75 36.95 -18.13
C GLY A 2 -63.35 37.31 -18.63
N GLU A 3 -62.62 38.11 -17.85
CA GLU A 3 -61.15 38.26 -17.92
C GLU A 3 -60.50 36.89 -17.58
N THR A 4 -59.35 36.47 -18.11
CA THR A 4 -57.99 36.83 -17.64
C THR A 4 -56.96 35.96 -18.39
N VAL A 5 -55.90 36.56 -18.96
CA VAL A 5 -54.48 36.48 -18.55
C VAL A 5 -53.64 35.52 -19.41
N GLY A 6 -52.60 36.07 -20.03
CA GLY A 6 -51.67 35.35 -20.89
C GLY A 6 -50.60 34.56 -20.13
N HIS A 7 -49.83 33.78 -20.88
CA HIS A 7 -48.43 33.52 -20.60
C HIS A 7 -47.64 33.31 -21.90
N SER A 8 -46.54 34.03 -21.95
CA SER A 8 -45.48 34.07 -22.93
C SER A 8 -44.59 32.82 -22.93
N GLY A 9 -44.01 32.51 -24.09
CA GLY A 9 -42.64 32.02 -24.20
C GLY A 9 -42.44 30.51 -24.10
N GLY A 10 -42.52 29.82 -25.24
CA GLY A 10 -41.89 28.50 -25.39
C GLY A 10 -40.37 28.66 -25.41
N ALA A 11 -39.69 28.07 -24.42
CA ALA A 11 -38.24 27.91 -24.44
C ALA A 11 -37.89 26.61 -25.16
N ALA A 12 -37.08 26.73 -26.21
CA ALA A 12 -36.45 25.60 -26.90
C ALA A 12 -35.55 24.81 -25.94
N PRO A 13 -35.34 23.50 -26.14
CA PRO A 13 -34.42 22.73 -25.32
C PRO A 13 -33.00 23.23 -25.57
N ALA A 14 -32.24 23.42 -24.49
CA ALA A 14 -30.85 23.84 -24.54
C ALA A 14 -30.01 22.77 -25.26
N GLU A 15 -29.39 23.17 -26.37
CA GLU A 15 -28.40 22.38 -27.09
C GLU A 15 -27.22 22.10 -26.17
N GLY A 16 -26.82 20.83 -26.08
CA GLY A 16 -25.67 20.39 -25.31
C GLY A 16 -24.40 21.08 -25.81
N GLU A 17 -23.66 21.69 -24.89
CA GLU A 17 -22.34 22.23 -25.14
C GLU A 17 -21.43 21.11 -25.66
N SER A 18 -20.96 21.27 -26.90
CA SER A 18 -19.92 20.43 -27.45
C SER A 18 -18.62 20.65 -26.68
N GLU A 19 -18.10 19.59 -26.06
CA GLU A 19 -16.78 19.62 -25.42
C GLU A 19 -15.71 19.98 -26.48
N SER A 20 -14.99 21.06 -26.22
CA SER A 20 -13.91 21.54 -27.07
C SER A 20 -12.72 20.55 -27.02
N PRO A 21 -12.17 20.12 -28.17
CA PRO A 21 -11.04 19.21 -28.20
C PRO A 21 -9.78 20.03 -27.93
N GLY A 22 -9.18 19.91 -26.73
CA GLY A 22 -7.81 20.41 -26.56
C GLY A 22 -7.35 20.86 -25.18
N ARG A 23 -8.16 20.78 -24.12
CA ARG A 23 -7.64 21.02 -22.76
C ARG A 23 -7.57 19.70 -21.99
N ARG A 24 -6.51 18.92 -22.25
CA ARG A 24 -6.11 17.83 -21.34
C ARG A 24 -6.02 18.43 -19.94
N ARG A 25 -6.84 17.95 -19.00
CA ARG A 25 -6.72 18.36 -17.59
C ARG A 25 -5.26 18.16 -17.17
N PRO A 26 -4.68 19.08 -16.39
CA PRO A 26 -3.36 18.84 -15.84
C PRO A 26 -3.39 17.50 -15.12
N LEU A 27 -2.56 16.57 -15.57
CA LEU A 27 -2.39 15.30 -14.89
C LEU A 27 -1.76 15.59 -13.52
N ASP A 28 -2.10 14.79 -12.51
CA ASP A 28 -1.39 14.86 -11.24
C ASP A 28 0.08 14.45 -11.41
N PHE A 29 0.91 14.77 -10.42
CA PHE A 29 2.35 14.55 -10.48
C PHE A 29 2.74 13.08 -10.68
N ILE A 30 1.91 12.11 -10.26
CA ILE A 30 2.19 10.68 -10.43
C ILE A 30 2.03 10.30 -11.90
N ARG A 31 0.92 10.69 -12.52
CA ARG A 31 0.68 10.48 -13.95
C ARG A 31 1.72 11.16 -14.83
N ASN A 32 2.17 12.36 -14.45
CA ASN A 32 3.27 13.04 -15.14
C ASN A 32 4.57 12.22 -15.06
N GLN A 33 4.90 11.66 -13.89
CA GLN A 33 6.10 10.83 -13.72
C GLN A 33 6.00 9.53 -14.53
N VAL A 34 4.86 8.83 -14.48
CA VAL A 34 4.65 7.59 -15.24
C VAL A 34 4.71 7.86 -16.75
N GLY A 35 4.15 8.98 -17.20
CA GLY A 35 4.28 9.43 -18.60
C GLY A 35 5.73 9.66 -19.00
N ALA A 36 6.49 10.39 -18.19
CA ALA A 36 7.91 10.64 -18.44
C ALA A 36 8.75 9.35 -18.47
N ASP A 37 8.51 8.41 -17.55
CA ASP A 37 9.18 7.11 -17.54
C ASP A 37 8.80 6.24 -18.76
N GLY A 38 7.55 6.39 -19.23
CA GLY A 38 7.07 5.78 -20.46
C GLY A 38 7.77 6.32 -21.71
N GLU A 39 7.88 7.65 -21.83
CA GLU A 39 8.58 8.33 -22.92
C GLU A 39 10.08 8.01 -22.93
N ALA A 40 10.71 7.93 -21.75
CA ALA A 40 12.11 7.55 -21.60
C ALA A 40 12.37 6.04 -21.80
N GLY A 41 11.31 5.23 -21.82
CA GLY A 41 11.43 3.77 -21.92
C GLY A 41 12.04 3.10 -20.69
N THR A 42 12.06 3.77 -19.52
CA THR A 42 12.75 3.35 -18.28
C THR A 42 12.41 1.93 -17.88
N PHE A 43 11.14 1.52 -18.06
CA PHE A 43 10.63 0.20 -17.67
C PHE A 43 10.12 -0.62 -18.87
N GLY A 44 10.56 -0.28 -20.09
CA GLY A 44 10.11 -0.98 -21.31
C GLY A 44 8.59 -0.89 -21.54
N GLY A 45 7.97 0.22 -21.13
CA GLY A 45 6.52 0.44 -21.23
C GLY A 45 5.68 -0.25 -20.16
N ARG A 46 6.29 -0.99 -19.22
CA ARG A 46 5.54 -1.67 -18.16
C ARG A 46 5.13 -0.71 -17.05
N VAL A 47 3.82 -0.62 -16.80
CA VAL A 47 3.24 0.04 -15.61
C VAL A 47 2.60 -1.01 -14.72
N GLN A 48 3.02 -1.08 -13.46
CA GLN A 48 2.41 -1.95 -12.47
C GLN A 48 2.22 -1.23 -11.14
N THR A 49 0.97 -1.12 -10.69
CA THR A 49 0.58 -0.49 -9.42
C THR A 49 -0.01 -1.54 -8.47
N ARG A 50 -0.33 -1.12 -7.25
CA ARG A 50 -1.03 -1.97 -6.28
C ARG A 50 -1.87 -1.16 -5.30
N PHE A 51 -3.03 -1.69 -4.93
CA PHE A 51 -3.82 -1.23 -3.81
C PHE A 51 -3.68 -2.24 -2.65
N PRO A 52 -2.96 -1.88 -1.56
CA PRO A 52 -2.63 -2.83 -0.51
C PRO A 52 -3.38 -2.58 0.82
N PRO A 53 -4.69 -2.85 0.92
CA PRO A 53 -5.41 -2.67 2.17
C PRO A 53 -5.09 -3.80 3.16
N GLU A 54 -5.13 -3.49 4.45
CA GLU A 54 -5.24 -4.50 5.51
C GLU A 54 -6.69 -5.02 5.55
N PRO A 55 -6.93 -6.34 5.60
CA PRO A 55 -8.28 -6.90 5.61
C PRO A 55 -8.87 -6.94 7.04
N ASN A 56 -8.84 -5.80 7.74
CA ASN A 56 -9.29 -5.64 9.14
C ASN A 56 -10.45 -4.64 9.30
N GLY A 57 -10.99 -4.11 8.20
CA GLY A 57 -12.11 -3.19 8.19
C GLY A 57 -12.66 -2.95 6.78
N TYR A 58 -13.85 -2.35 6.71
CA TYR A 58 -14.48 -1.96 5.43
C TYR A 58 -13.86 -0.69 4.85
N LEU A 59 -13.86 -0.57 3.52
CA LEU A 59 -13.38 0.63 2.87
C LEU A 59 -14.36 1.80 3.12
N HIS A 60 -13.82 2.95 3.52
CA HIS A 60 -14.53 4.22 3.48
C HIS A 60 -14.09 5.09 2.28
N ILE A 61 -14.77 6.23 2.05
CA ILE A 61 -14.55 7.15 0.92
C ILE A 61 -13.10 7.63 0.73
N GLY A 62 -12.29 7.62 1.78
CA GLY A 62 -10.87 7.96 1.71
C GLY A 62 -10.09 6.96 0.84
N HIS A 63 -10.46 5.68 0.90
CA HIS A 63 -9.85 4.62 0.09
C HIS A 63 -10.20 4.75 -1.39
N ALA A 64 -11.37 5.29 -1.73
CA ALA A 64 -11.78 5.47 -3.12
C ALA A 64 -10.75 6.31 -3.90
N LYS A 65 -10.13 7.32 -3.27
CA LYS A 65 -9.03 8.08 -3.90
C LYS A 65 -7.84 7.17 -4.26
N SER A 66 -7.43 6.30 -3.34
CA SER A 66 -6.30 5.39 -3.55
C SER A 66 -6.63 4.31 -4.60
N VAL A 67 -7.85 3.76 -4.57
CA VAL A 67 -8.34 2.80 -5.57
C VAL A 67 -8.34 3.44 -6.96
N CYS A 68 -9.03 4.57 -7.13
CA CYS A 68 -9.11 5.27 -8.42
C CYS A 68 -7.74 5.70 -8.94
N LEU A 69 -6.80 6.08 -8.05
CA LEU A 69 -5.45 6.41 -8.45
C LEU A 69 -4.68 5.18 -8.94
N ASN A 70 -4.61 4.11 -8.13
CA ASN A 70 -3.77 2.95 -8.46
C ASN A 70 -4.31 2.17 -9.67
N PHE A 71 -5.61 1.88 -9.69
CA PHE A 71 -6.24 1.17 -10.81
C PHE A 71 -6.35 2.06 -12.05
N GLY A 72 -6.67 3.34 -11.89
CA GLY A 72 -6.75 4.29 -13.00
C GLY A 72 -5.41 4.48 -13.71
N VAL A 73 -4.32 4.72 -12.96
CA VAL A 73 -2.98 4.88 -13.56
C VAL A 73 -2.54 3.62 -14.30
N ALA A 74 -2.83 2.43 -13.77
CA ALA A 74 -2.54 1.19 -14.50
C ALA A 74 -3.36 1.11 -15.80
N ALA A 75 -4.68 1.32 -15.73
CA ALA A 75 -5.58 1.21 -16.88
C ALA A 75 -5.25 2.21 -18.00
N GLU A 76 -4.95 3.47 -17.65
CA GLU A 76 -4.57 4.53 -18.59
C GLU A 76 -3.32 4.20 -19.41
N HIS A 77 -2.45 3.34 -18.88
CA HIS A 77 -1.19 2.94 -19.50
C HIS A 77 -1.19 1.48 -19.98
N GLY A 78 -2.34 0.80 -20.00
CA GLY A 78 -2.43 -0.63 -20.35
C GLY A 78 -1.64 -1.54 -19.42
N GLY A 79 -1.38 -1.08 -18.20
CA GLY A 79 -0.65 -1.78 -17.15
C GLY A 79 -1.52 -2.69 -16.30
N VAL A 80 -0.95 -3.15 -15.17
CA VAL A 80 -1.64 -4.03 -14.22
C VAL A 80 -1.67 -3.38 -12.84
N CYS A 81 -2.85 -3.31 -12.22
CA CYS A 81 -2.97 -3.02 -10.80
C CYS A 81 -3.24 -4.33 -10.04
N ARG A 82 -2.50 -4.57 -8.95
CA ARG A 82 -2.74 -5.72 -8.07
C ARG A 82 -3.52 -5.29 -6.83
N LEU A 83 -4.63 -5.95 -6.52
CA LEU A 83 -5.15 -6.01 -5.16
C LEU A 83 -4.23 -6.95 -4.37
N ARG A 84 -3.66 -6.46 -3.27
CA ARG A 84 -2.86 -7.29 -2.36
C ARG A 84 -3.27 -7.04 -0.92
N PHE A 85 -3.74 -8.05 -0.21
CA PHE A 85 -4.01 -7.89 1.21
C PHE A 85 -2.68 -7.81 1.97
N ASP A 86 -2.53 -6.77 2.82
CA ASP A 86 -1.40 -6.64 3.73
C ASP A 86 -1.70 -7.42 5.03
N ASP A 87 -1.77 -8.74 4.88
CA ASP A 87 -2.19 -9.71 5.89
C ASP A 87 -0.98 -10.23 6.69
N THR A 88 -0.28 -9.29 7.32
CA THR A 88 0.88 -9.59 8.19
C THR A 88 0.51 -9.69 9.67
N ASN A 89 -0.76 -9.45 10.02
CA ASN A 89 -1.25 -9.44 11.39
C ASN A 89 -2.34 -10.51 11.59
N PRO A 90 -1.98 -11.70 12.11
CA PRO A 90 -2.90 -12.83 12.21
C PRO A 90 -4.11 -12.58 13.14
N ALA A 91 -4.07 -11.55 13.99
CA ALA A 91 -5.16 -11.23 14.93
C ALA A 91 -6.27 -10.34 14.33
N GLY A 92 -6.02 -9.71 13.18
CA GLY A 92 -6.91 -8.68 12.63
C GLY A 92 -7.69 -9.08 11.37
N GLU A 93 -7.48 -10.29 10.85
CA GLU A 93 -7.90 -10.63 9.49
C GLU A 93 -9.23 -11.36 9.46
N ASP A 94 -10.20 -10.81 8.70
CA ASP A 94 -11.49 -11.46 8.45
C ASP A 94 -11.73 -11.60 6.94
N ALA A 95 -12.06 -12.82 6.51
CA ALA A 95 -12.45 -13.10 5.13
C ALA A 95 -13.66 -12.26 4.67
N ALA A 96 -14.51 -11.79 5.59
CA ALA A 96 -15.59 -10.87 5.30
C ALA A 96 -15.07 -9.50 4.82
N TYR A 97 -14.04 -8.94 5.45
CA TYR A 97 -13.44 -7.68 5.01
C TYR A 97 -12.74 -7.84 3.67
N ALA A 98 -12.00 -8.94 3.47
CA ALA A 98 -11.35 -9.22 2.18
C ALA A 98 -12.38 -9.28 1.02
N ARG A 99 -13.52 -9.96 1.23
CA ARG A 99 -14.61 -9.97 0.24
C ARG A 99 -15.21 -8.59 0.02
N GLY A 100 -15.55 -7.87 1.09
CA GLY A 100 -16.13 -6.52 0.99
C GLY A 100 -15.21 -5.55 0.24
N ILE A 101 -13.91 -5.60 0.50
CA ILE A 101 -12.91 -4.79 -0.22
C ILE A 101 -12.93 -5.09 -1.73
N ALA A 102 -12.96 -6.36 -2.12
CA ALA A 102 -13.00 -6.74 -3.54
C ALA A 102 -14.32 -6.31 -4.21
N GLU A 103 -15.44 -6.45 -3.50
CA GLU A 103 -16.76 -5.99 -3.95
C GLU A 103 -16.81 -4.47 -4.13
N ASP A 104 -16.24 -3.69 -3.20
CA ASP A 104 -16.17 -2.23 -3.28
C ASP A 104 -15.32 -1.77 -4.48
N ILE A 105 -14.20 -2.44 -4.76
CA ILE A 105 -13.36 -2.15 -5.92
C ILE A 105 -14.12 -2.44 -7.23
N ALA A 106 -14.82 -3.57 -7.28
CA ALA A 106 -15.68 -3.92 -8.42
C ALA A 106 -16.82 -2.93 -8.61
N TRP A 107 -17.44 -2.48 -7.51
CA TRP A 107 -18.50 -1.47 -7.51
C TRP A 107 -18.01 -0.11 -8.01
N LEU A 108 -16.76 0.27 -7.70
CA LEU A 108 -16.11 1.46 -8.24
C LEU A 108 -15.73 1.34 -9.73
N GLY A 109 -15.99 0.19 -10.37
CA GLY A 109 -15.80 -0.03 -11.80
C GLY A 109 -14.41 -0.54 -12.20
N PHE A 110 -13.63 -1.06 -11.24
CA PHE A 110 -12.33 -1.67 -11.52
C PHE A 110 -12.37 -3.19 -11.34
N ASP A 111 -11.54 -3.92 -12.08
CA ASP A 111 -11.36 -5.35 -11.85
C ASP A 111 -10.30 -5.57 -10.75
N PRO A 112 -10.65 -6.10 -9.57
CA PRO A 112 -9.68 -6.40 -8.52
C PRO A 112 -8.72 -7.55 -8.90
N GLY A 113 -9.06 -8.35 -9.91
CA GLY A 113 -8.33 -9.55 -10.29
C GLY A 113 -8.31 -10.61 -9.18
N VAL A 114 -7.37 -11.53 -9.27
CA VAL A 114 -7.09 -12.48 -8.17
C VAL A 114 -6.27 -11.74 -7.10
N PRO A 115 -6.79 -11.59 -5.88
CA PRO A 115 -6.04 -10.95 -4.80
C PRO A 115 -4.77 -11.72 -4.48
N LEU A 116 -3.70 -10.99 -4.20
CA LEU A 116 -2.46 -11.54 -3.66
C LEU A 116 -2.45 -11.37 -2.14
N HIS A 117 -1.70 -12.22 -1.45
CA HIS A 117 -1.58 -12.16 0.00
C HIS A 117 -0.12 -11.94 0.39
N THR A 118 0.14 -11.05 1.34
CA THR A 118 1.49 -10.80 1.86
C THR A 118 2.00 -12.01 2.64
N SER A 119 1.11 -12.72 3.32
CA SER A 119 1.37 -13.98 4.02
C SER A 119 1.93 -15.08 3.11
N GLU A 120 1.53 -15.14 1.83
CA GLU A 120 2.09 -16.07 0.83
C GLU A 120 3.58 -15.84 0.58
N TYR A 121 4.11 -14.66 0.93
CA TYR A 121 5.52 -14.31 0.77
C TYR A 121 6.35 -14.49 2.05
N PHE A 122 5.80 -15.00 3.15
CA PHE A 122 6.53 -15.12 4.42
C PHE A 122 7.83 -15.92 4.33
N GLU A 123 7.85 -17.03 3.58
CA GLU A 123 9.10 -17.78 3.37
C GLU A 123 10.17 -16.95 2.65
N GLN A 124 9.77 -16.15 1.65
CA GLN A 124 10.69 -15.28 0.92
C GLN A 124 11.17 -14.11 1.79
N LEU A 125 10.27 -13.52 2.58
CA LEU A 125 10.59 -12.46 3.53
C LEU A 125 11.56 -12.95 4.62
N TYR A 126 11.34 -14.16 5.14
CA TYR A 126 12.23 -14.80 6.10
C TYR A 126 13.60 -15.13 5.48
N ALA A 127 13.64 -15.64 4.24
CA ALA A 127 14.90 -15.87 3.54
C ALA A 127 15.70 -14.57 3.33
N TRP A 128 15.03 -13.46 3.04
CA TRP A 128 15.68 -12.14 2.97
C TRP A 128 16.14 -11.65 4.35
N ALA A 129 15.39 -11.93 5.41
CA ALA A 129 15.82 -11.63 6.77
C ALA A 129 17.11 -12.39 7.13
N GLU A 130 17.20 -13.69 6.84
CA GLU A 130 18.44 -14.47 7.02
C GLU A 130 19.58 -13.93 6.14
N HIS A 131 19.29 -13.50 4.92
CA HIS A 131 20.28 -12.87 4.05
C HIS A 131 20.83 -11.58 4.66
N LEU A 132 19.96 -10.67 5.12
CA LEU A 132 20.36 -9.43 5.78
C LEU A 132 21.19 -9.68 7.04
N VAL A 133 20.81 -10.66 7.86
CA VAL A 133 21.60 -11.09 9.03
C VAL A 133 22.98 -11.58 8.61
N THR A 134 23.05 -12.44 7.60
CA THR A 134 24.31 -13.01 7.09
C THR A 134 25.24 -11.93 6.55
N GLN A 135 24.70 -10.88 5.92
CA GLN A 135 25.46 -9.71 5.45
C GLN A 135 25.79 -8.69 6.55
N GLY A 136 25.35 -8.92 7.80
CA GLY A 136 25.57 -7.99 8.91
C GLY A 136 24.70 -6.73 8.86
N HIS A 137 23.62 -6.75 8.09
CA HIS A 137 22.64 -5.66 7.94
C HIS A 137 21.41 -5.82 8.83
N ALA A 138 21.34 -6.87 9.65
CA ALA A 138 20.30 -7.05 10.66
C ALA A 138 20.88 -7.78 11.88
N TYR A 139 20.27 -7.55 13.05
CA TYR A 139 20.63 -8.19 14.30
C TYR A 139 19.38 -8.49 15.14
N VAL A 140 19.46 -9.52 15.98
CA VAL A 140 18.44 -9.82 16.98
C VAL A 140 18.70 -8.97 18.20
N ASP A 141 17.66 -8.32 18.70
CA ASP A 141 17.68 -7.49 19.89
C ASP A 141 16.85 -8.14 20.99
N ASP A 142 17.39 -8.11 22.21
CA ASP A 142 16.78 -8.69 23.41
C ASP A 142 16.16 -7.61 24.31
N GLN A 143 16.25 -6.34 23.92
CA GLN A 143 15.58 -5.24 24.62
C GLN A 143 14.06 -5.37 24.49
N ASP A 144 13.35 -5.06 25.57
CA ASP A 144 11.90 -4.89 25.52
C ASP A 144 11.51 -3.67 24.66
N ALA A 145 10.23 -3.64 24.25
CA ALA A 145 9.71 -2.60 23.37
C ALA A 145 9.81 -1.19 23.98
N GLU A 146 9.67 -1.05 25.29
CA GLU A 146 9.76 0.24 25.99
C GLU A 146 11.18 0.79 25.91
N THR A 147 12.17 -0.05 26.22
CA THR A 147 13.59 0.28 26.14
C THR A 147 13.99 0.62 24.71
N ILE A 148 13.59 -0.17 23.71
CA ILE A 148 13.84 0.12 22.30
C ILE A 148 13.28 1.50 21.92
N SER A 149 12.05 1.80 22.35
CA SER A 149 11.40 3.08 22.07
C SER A 149 12.15 4.24 22.71
N ALA A 150 12.55 4.10 23.99
CA ALA A 150 13.27 5.12 24.72
C ALA A 150 14.67 5.40 24.14
N THR A 151 15.37 4.37 23.66
CA THR A 151 16.72 4.52 23.09
C THR A 151 16.73 4.88 21.61
N ARG A 152 15.58 4.87 20.92
CA ARG A 152 15.52 5.16 19.47
C ARG A 152 15.90 6.60 19.13
N GLY A 153 15.77 7.52 20.09
CA GLY A 153 15.91 8.96 19.86
C GLY A 153 14.68 9.57 19.21
N ASP A 154 14.78 10.84 18.84
CA ASP A 154 13.72 11.63 18.21
C ASP A 154 14.29 12.65 17.19
N PHE A 155 13.49 13.63 16.76
CA PHE A 155 13.91 14.66 15.80
C PHE A 155 15.06 15.57 16.30
N THR A 156 15.35 15.54 17.60
CA THR A 156 16.31 16.40 18.28
C THR A 156 17.39 15.63 19.04
N THR A 157 17.13 14.37 19.40
CA THR A 157 18.00 13.54 20.22
C THR A 157 18.47 12.32 19.43
N LEU A 158 19.78 12.13 19.34
CA LEU A 158 20.36 10.94 18.70
C LEU A 158 20.00 9.67 19.48
N GLY A 159 19.65 8.62 18.74
CA GLY A 159 19.42 7.30 19.32
C GLY A 159 20.70 6.68 19.88
N VAL A 160 20.53 5.80 20.87
CA VAL A 160 21.59 5.00 21.46
C VAL A 160 21.54 3.60 20.88
N ALA A 161 22.69 3.09 20.44
CA ALA A 161 22.80 1.74 19.91
C ALA A 161 22.41 0.70 20.97
N SER A 162 21.65 -0.31 20.54
CA SER A 162 21.39 -1.49 21.36
C SER A 162 22.70 -2.17 21.78
N PRO A 163 22.84 -2.64 23.03
CA PRO A 163 23.96 -3.48 23.45
C PRO A 163 24.16 -4.73 22.60
N TRP A 164 23.10 -5.19 21.93
CA TRP A 164 23.09 -6.38 21.07
C TRP A 164 23.33 -6.06 19.60
N ARG A 165 23.51 -4.77 19.26
CA ARG A 165 23.70 -4.30 17.89
C ARG A 165 24.85 -4.99 17.17
N ASP A 166 25.95 -5.28 17.86
CA ASP A 166 27.19 -5.79 17.30
C ASP A 166 27.35 -7.32 17.45
N ARG A 167 26.27 -8.04 17.76
CA ARG A 167 26.24 -9.52 17.69
C ARG A 167 26.78 -10.02 16.36
N SER A 168 27.47 -11.16 16.40
CA SER A 168 28.01 -11.79 15.20
C SER A 168 26.86 -12.27 14.28
N PRO A 169 27.06 -12.29 12.95
CA PRO A 169 26.07 -12.85 12.02
C PRO A 169 25.64 -14.28 12.39
N THR A 170 26.58 -15.12 12.84
CA THR A 170 26.32 -16.51 13.25
C THR A 170 25.39 -16.59 14.46
N GLU A 171 25.63 -15.75 15.48
CA GLU A 171 24.77 -15.69 16.66
C GLU A 171 23.37 -15.18 16.32
N ASN A 172 23.27 -14.10 15.54
CA ASN A 172 21.99 -13.55 15.09
C ASN A 172 21.18 -14.57 14.28
N LEU A 173 21.84 -15.33 13.40
CA LEU A 173 21.18 -16.33 12.57
C LEU A 173 20.63 -17.50 13.41
N ALA A 174 21.38 -17.93 14.43
CA ALA A 174 20.90 -18.95 15.37
C ALA A 174 19.67 -18.45 16.15
N LEU A 175 19.73 -17.21 16.67
CA LEU A 175 18.61 -16.60 17.40
C LEU A 175 17.37 -16.41 16.52
N LEU A 176 17.52 -15.93 15.29
CA LEU A 176 16.41 -15.75 14.35
C LEU A 176 15.70 -17.08 14.04
N ARG A 177 16.47 -18.17 13.88
CA ARG A 177 15.92 -19.52 13.67
C ARG A 177 15.19 -20.03 14.91
N ASP A 178 15.72 -19.75 16.09
CA ASP A 178 15.09 -20.10 17.36
C ASP A 178 13.81 -19.30 17.62
N MET A 179 13.77 -18.02 17.22
CA MET A 179 12.54 -17.20 17.20
C MET A 179 11.47 -17.83 16.29
N ARG A 180 11.85 -18.22 15.06
CA ARG A 180 10.93 -18.91 14.14
C ARG A 180 10.45 -20.25 14.70
N ALA A 181 11.28 -20.95 15.47
CA ALA A 181 10.93 -22.21 16.12
C ALA A 181 10.09 -22.04 17.41
N GLY A 182 9.72 -20.80 17.78
CA GLY A 182 8.88 -20.53 18.94
C GLY A 182 9.56 -20.78 20.29
N ARG A 183 10.89 -20.61 20.37
CA ARG A 183 11.65 -20.86 21.61
C ARG A 183 11.62 -19.72 22.64
N PHE A 184 11.04 -18.59 22.26
CA PHE A 184 10.97 -17.37 23.07
C PHE A 184 9.51 -16.91 23.22
N GLY A 185 9.22 -16.18 24.28
CA GLY A 185 7.89 -15.58 24.49
C GLY A 185 7.62 -14.41 23.54
N ASP A 186 6.35 -14.03 23.45
CA ASP A 186 5.92 -12.88 22.64
C ASP A 186 6.63 -11.59 23.11
N GLY A 187 7.23 -10.88 22.15
CA GLY A 187 7.96 -9.63 22.42
C GLY A 187 9.30 -9.79 23.13
N GLU A 188 9.74 -11.02 23.44
CA GLU A 188 11.02 -11.28 24.12
C GLU A 188 12.23 -10.93 23.22
N LYS A 189 12.10 -11.10 21.91
CA LYS A 189 13.14 -10.79 20.92
C LYS A 189 12.55 -10.21 19.66
N VAL A 190 13.31 -9.31 19.03
CA VAL A 190 12.94 -8.72 17.73
C VAL A 190 14.13 -8.70 16.78
N LEU A 191 13.88 -8.91 15.49
CA LEU A 191 14.88 -8.69 14.45
C LEU A 191 14.84 -7.21 14.05
N ARG A 192 16.00 -6.53 14.09
CA ARG A 192 16.14 -5.12 13.72
C ARG A 192 17.14 -4.95 12.59
N ALA A 193 16.83 -4.04 11.66
CA ALA A 193 17.79 -3.61 10.65
C ALA A 193 18.96 -2.84 11.30
N ARG A 194 20.17 -3.03 10.77
CA ARG A 194 21.37 -2.29 11.12
C ARG A 194 21.57 -1.16 10.10
N ILE A 195 21.03 0.01 10.44
CA ILE A 195 21.11 1.27 9.68
C ILE A 195 21.77 2.34 10.55
#